data_AF-A0A0D2J0N6-F1
#
_entry.id   AF-A0A0D2J0N6-F1
#
_cell.length_a   1.000
_cell.length_b   1.000
_cell.length_c   1.000
_cell.angle_alpha   90.00
_cell.angle_beta   90.00
_cell.angle_gamma   90.00
#
_symmetry.space_group_name_H-M   'P 1'
#
loop_
_entity.id
_entity.type
_entity.pdbx_description
1 polymer ?
#
loop_
_entity_poly.entity_id
_entity_poly.type
_entity_poly.pdbx_seq_one_letter_code
_entity_poly.pdbx_strand_id
1 'polypeptide(L)'
;MIPTPVLLLLASAVQSFALVSFAPQYAPSYGLSGALFAFAVLDSVIWLIYILFIYPNFVSALRDLPLAPGAHPILGHVMAQFCMPRGSVYDKFTKEIPNDAFAEVLVTQSYDFPKTEKGRAFLRSVIGDGLVVAEGAQHKLQPKHSLPSFAFRQIKELYPLFWTKAVQMTHAIDKQVFNQQRLIGDSKPPTAGLGRDFNSLEHSEDKIVRLYEELTSLTPQVRNLAMAYLILGERVAKVLLPRTAYNQIRTVQQLRLLCQNFVQERRVQIQSEEVKGEKSVGSLAQLIKAGVFTSCW
;
A
#
# COMPACT_ATOMS: atom_id res chain seq x y z
N MET A 1 25.15 2.35 0.17
CA MET A 1 25.38 2.60 -1.26
C MET A 1 25.37 4.11 -1.49
N ILE A 2 26.42 4.65 -2.09
CA ILE A 2 26.48 6.10 -2.41
C ILE A 2 25.44 6.35 -3.51
N PRO A 3 24.57 7.37 -3.38
CA PRO A 3 23.57 7.64 -4.39
C PRO A 3 24.26 7.98 -5.73
N THR A 4 23.77 7.40 -6.82
CA THR A 4 24.27 7.63 -8.19
C THR A 4 24.47 9.10 -8.57
N PRO A 5 23.60 10.07 -8.21
CA PRO A 5 23.87 11.47 -8.52
C PRO A 5 25.12 12.03 -7.82
N VAL A 6 25.45 11.54 -6.62
CA VAL A 6 26.66 11.98 -5.91
C VAL A 6 27.92 11.43 -6.59
N LEU A 7 27.87 10.20 -7.12
CA LEU A 7 28.98 9.64 -7.88
C LEU A 7 29.23 10.42 -9.18
N LEU A 8 28.17 10.80 -9.90
CA LEU A 8 28.30 11.63 -11.11
C LEU A 8 28.88 13.01 -10.77
N LEU A 9 28.45 13.63 -9.67
CA LEU A 9 29.01 14.91 -9.22
C LEU A 9 30.49 14.78 -8.85
N LEU A 10 30.89 13.72 -8.15
CA LEU A 10 32.31 13.49 -7.84
C LEU A 10 33.14 13.22 -9.10
N ALA A 11 32.61 12.48 -10.06
CA ALA A 11 33.28 12.23 -11.34
C ALA A 11 33.49 13.53 -12.12
N SER A 12 32.45 14.35 -12.26
CA SER A 12 32.53 15.66 -12.89
C SER A 12 33.49 16.60 -12.15
N ALA A 13 33.57 16.51 -10.81
CA ALA A 13 34.52 17.26 -10.00
C ALA A 13 35.97 16.88 -10.29
N VAL A 14 36.26 15.59 -10.37
CA VAL A 14 37.61 15.10 -10.70
C VAL A 14 37.98 15.47 -12.15
N GLN A 15 37.07 15.30 -13.11
CA GLN A 15 37.30 15.66 -14.51
C GLN A 15 37.58 17.15 -14.69
N SER A 16 36.81 18.00 -14.02
CA SER A 16 37.00 19.45 -14.08
C SER A 16 38.34 19.89 -13.50
N PHE A 17 38.75 19.31 -12.36
CA PHE A 17 40.05 19.58 -11.73
C PHE A 17 41.21 19.10 -12.60
N ALA A 18 41.08 17.92 -13.21
CA ALA A 18 42.07 17.39 -14.15
C ALA A 18 42.22 18.30 -15.38
N LEU A 19 41.12 18.81 -15.93
CA LEU A 19 41.16 19.70 -17.10
C LEU A 19 41.87 21.02 -16.78
N VAL A 20 41.57 21.63 -15.63
CA VAL A 20 42.20 22.89 -15.22
C VAL A 20 43.68 22.73 -14.86
N SER A 21 44.09 21.59 -14.31
CA SER A 21 45.48 21.34 -13.89
C SER A 21 46.40 20.91 -15.04
N PHE A 22 45.94 20.03 -15.94
CA PHE A 22 46.78 19.48 -16.99
C PHE A 22 46.66 20.19 -18.34
N ALA A 23 45.51 20.83 -18.63
CA ALA A 23 45.24 21.40 -19.95
C ALA A 23 44.50 22.76 -19.85
N PRO A 24 45.12 23.78 -19.24
CA PRO A 24 44.49 25.09 -19.02
C PRO A 24 44.09 25.80 -20.32
N GLN A 25 44.70 25.43 -21.45
CA GLN A 25 44.40 25.95 -22.79
C GLN A 25 42.99 25.61 -23.30
N TYR A 26 42.34 24.55 -22.79
CA TYR A 26 40.97 24.17 -23.13
C TYR A 26 39.96 24.53 -22.05
N ALA A 27 40.40 25.21 -20.99
CA ALA A 27 39.51 25.61 -19.91
C ALA A 27 38.55 26.72 -20.37
N PRO A 28 37.25 26.61 -20.08
CA PRO A 28 36.30 27.67 -20.41
C PRO A 28 36.67 28.97 -19.68
N SER A 29 36.32 30.11 -20.27
CA SER A 29 36.64 31.45 -19.75
C SER A 29 36.14 31.71 -18.32
N TYR A 30 35.18 30.90 -17.84
CA TYR A 30 34.58 30.97 -16.51
C TYR A 30 35.35 30.18 -15.42
N GLY A 31 36.49 29.55 -15.76
CA GLY A 31 37.34 28.82 -14.80
C GLY A 31 36.78 27.46 -14.34
N LEU A 32 37.16 27.03 -13.13
CA LEU A 32 36.81 25.71 -12.56
C LEU A 32 35.29 25.49 -12.47
N SER A 33 34.52 26.51 -12.06
CA SER A 33 33.07 26.40 -11.90
C SER A 33 32.34 26.18 -13.23
N GLY A 34 32.81 26.81 -14.31
CA GLY A 34 32.30 26.58 -15.66
C GLY A 34 32.62 25.17 -16.16
N ALA A 35 33.84 24.69 -15.93
CA ALA A 35 34.25 23.33 -16.29
C ALA A 35 33.44 22.28 -15.52
N LEU A 36 33.26 22.49 -14.20
CA LEU A 36 32.42 21.65 -13.34
C LEU A 36 31.00 21.51 -13.87
N PHE A 37 30.35 22.64 -14.17
CA PHE A 37 28.98 22.63 -14.67
C PHE A 37 28.87 21.94 -16.04
N ALA A 38 29.81 22.20 -16.95
CA ALA A 38 29.83 21.59 -18.27
C ALA A 38 29.96 20.06 -18.20
N PHE A 39 30.91 19.56 -17.39
CA PHE A 39 31.07 18.11 -17.18
C PHE A 39 29.88 17.49 -16.46
N ALA A 40 29.32 18.17 -15.45
CA ALA A 40 28.15 17.67 -14.74
C ALA A 40 26.92 17.52 -15.66
N VAL A 41 26.70 18.48 -16.57
CA VAL A 41 25.63 18.38 -17.58
C VAL A 41 25.92 17.24 -18.56
N LEU A 42 27.15 17.13 -19.05
CA LEU A 42 27.55 16.09 -20.00
C LEU A 42 27.39 14.68 -19.40
N ASP A 43 27.91 14.46 -18.20
CA ASP A 43 27.78 13.19 -17.47
C ASP A 43 26.31 12.85 -17.20
N SER A 44 25.49 13.84 -16.85
CA SER A 44 24.06 13.65 -16.64
C SER A 44 23.34 13.25 -17.92
N VAL A 45 23.69 13.85 -19.07
CA VAL A 45 23.12 13.50 -20.38
C VAL A 45 23.55 12.10 -20.81
N ILE A 46 24.83 11.76 -20.69
CA ILE A 46 25.34 10.41 -21.02
C ILE A 46 24.65 9.36 -20.16
N TRP A 47 24.55 9.62 -18.85
CA TRP A 47 23.89 8.71 -17.92
C TRP A 47 22.39 8.54 -18.25
N LEU A 48 21.71 9.61 -18.64
CA LEU A 48 20.31 9.57 -19.06
C LEU A 48 20.13 8.77 -20.35
N ILE A 49 21.01 8.97 -21.35
CA ILE A 49 21.00 8.16 -22.58
C ILE A 49 21.26 6.68 -22.26
N TYR A 50 22.21 6.40 -21.36
CA TYR A 50 22.50 5.05 -20.91
C TYR A 50 21.29 4.38 -20.27
N ILE A 51 20.60 5.06 -19.34
CA ILE A 51 19.43 4.51 -18.66
C ILE A 51 18.21 4.38 -19.58
N LEU A 52 17.97 5.32 -20.49
CA LEU A 52 16.76 5.31 -21.31
C LEU A 52 16.87 4.42 -22.55
N PHE A 53 18.05 4.31 -23.15
CA PHE A 53 18.21 3.62 -24.43
C PHE A 53 19.12 2.40 -24.35
N ILE A 54 20.26 2.50 -23.67
CA ILE A 54 21.27 1.42 -23.69
C ILE A 54 20.89 0.30 -22.72
N TYR A 55 20.58 0.65 -21.47
CA TYR A 55 20.29 -0.30 -20.41
C TYR A 55 19.07 -1.19 -20.69
N PRO A 56 17.88 -0.66 -21.03
CA PRO A 56 16.70 -1.49 -21.23
C PRO A 56 16.82 -2.40 -22.46
N ASN A 57 17.47 -1.94 -23.54
CA ASN A 57 17.52 -2.68 -24.80
C ASN A 57 18.69 -3.68 -24.87
N PHE A 58 19.85 -3.35 -24.29
CA PHE A 58 21.08 -4.14 -24.50
C PHE A 58 21.62 -4.81 -23.24
N VAL A 59 21.51 -4.18 -22.07
CA VAL A 59 22.23 -4.63 -20.85
C VAL A 59 21.32 -5.37 -19.87
N SER A 60 20.03 -5.05 -19.85
CA SER A 60 19.08 -5.64 -18.90
C SER A 60 18.94 -7.15 -19.10
N ALA A 61 19.28 -7.92 -18.07
CA ALA A 61 19.05 -9.38 -18.03
C ALA A 61 17.55 -9.74 -18.08
N LEU A 62 16.67 -8.78 -17.80
CA LEU A 62 15.21 -8.95 -17.82
C LEU A 62 14.58 -8.65 -19.19
N ARG A 63 15.39 -8.37 -20.24
CA ARG A 63 14.88 -7.98 -21.57
C ARG A 63 14.16 -9.11 -22.31
N ASP A 64 14.56 -10.36 -22.04
CA ASP A 64 14.05 -11.54 -22.74
C ASP A 64 12.74 -12.05 -22.11
N LEU A 65 12.30 -11.42 -21.03
CA LEU A 65 11.02 -11.72 -20.40
C LEU A 65 9.86 -11.18 -21.24
N PRO A 66 8.76 -11.94 -21.36
CA PRO A 66 7.57 -11.48 -22.06
C PRO A 66 6.99 -10.26 -21.34
N LEU A 67 6.97 -9.12 -22.03
CA LEU A 67 6.43 -7.87 -21.53
C LEU A 67 5.10 -7.54 -22.21
N ALA A 68 4.18 -6.95 -21.46
CA ALA A 68 2.97 -6.39 -22.04
C ALA A 68 3.31 -5.28 -23.06
N PRO A 69 2.57 -5.20 -24.18
CA PRO A 69 2.71 -4.10 -25.13
C PRO A 69 2.19 -2.79 -24.53
N GLY A 70 2.78 -1.66 -24.96
CA GLY A 70 2.31 -0.31 -24.57
C GLY A 70 3.03 0.36 -23.40
N ALA A 71 4.26 -0.07 -23.08
CA ALA A 71 5.08 0.57 -22.05
C ALA A 71 5.52 1.99 -22.46
N HIS A 72 5.43 2.96 -21.54
CA HIS A 72 6.09 4.25 -21.73
C HIS A 72 7.63 4.13 -21.60
N PRO A 73 8.42 4.86 -22.39
CA PRO A 73 9.89 4.72 -22.39
C PRO A 73 10.55 5.08 -21.05
N ILE A 74 9.94 5.99 -20.28
CA ILE A 74 10.50 6.47 -19.00
C ILE A 74 9.75 5.86 -17.80
N LEU A 75 8.43 5.75 -17.90
CA LEU A 75 7.56 5.38 -16.78
C LEU A 75 7.04 3.94 -16.87
N GLY A 76 7.36 3.22 -17.94
CA GLY A 76 6.88 1.86 -18.18
C GLY A 76 5.36 1.77 -18.09
N HIS A 77 4.89 0.78 -17.31
CA HIS A 77 3.47 0.53 -17.06
C HIS A 77 2.95 1.18 -15.77
N VAL A 78 3.67 2.10 -15.14
CA VAL A 78 3.22 2.71 -13.87
C VAL A 78 1.86 3.39 -14.02
N MET A 79 1.56 3.96 -15.19
CA MET A 79 0.25 4.57 -15.46
C MET A 79 -0.91 3.56 -15.48
N ALA A 80 -0.64 2.29 -15.86
CA ALA A 80 -1.64 1.24 -15.85
C ALA A 80 -2.19 0.99 -14.43
N GLN A 81 -1.37 1.19 -13.40
CA GLN A 81 -1.76 1.02 -12.00
C GLN A 81 -2.84 2.00 -11.54
N PHE A 82 -2.94 3.17 -12.19
CA PHE A 82 -3.85 4.24 -11.79
C PHE A 82 -4.93 4.53 -12.83
N CYS A 83 -4.99 3.72 -13.90
CA CYS A 83 -6.06 3.78 -14.88
C CYS A 83 -7.38 3.24 -14.30
N MET A 84 -8.50 3.85 -14.67
CA MET A 84 -9.85 3.42 -14.30
C MET A 84 -10.53 2.84 -15.54
N PRO A 85 -11.25 1.71 -15.46
CA PRO A 85 -11.51 0.89 -14.27
C PRO A 85 -10.31 0.02 -13.85
N ARG A 86 -10.09 -0.11 -12.54
CA ARG A 86 -8.99 -0.92 -11.99
C ARG A 86 -9.11 -2.38 -12.40
N GLY A 87 -7.99 -3.04 -12.60
CA GLY A 87 -7.93 -4.46 -12.95
C GLY A 87 -8.13 -4.74 -14.45
N SER A 88 -8.81 -3.87 -15.21
CA SER A 88 -9.04 -4.10 -16.65
C SER A 88 -7.76 -4.23 -17.46
N VAL A 89 -6.74 -3.40 -17.15
CA VAL A 89 -5.43 -3.46 -17.82
C VAL A 89 -4.67 -4.72 -17.41
N TYR A 90 -4.73 -5.11 -16.14
CA TYR A 90 -4.09 -6.33 -15.64
C TYR A 90 -4.76 -7.60 -16.17
N ASP A 91 -6.08 -7.59 -16.38
CA ASP A 91 -6.81 -8.67 -17.04
C ASP A 91 -6.31 -8.89 -18.47
N LYS A 92 -6.08 -7.80 -19.22
CA LYS A 92 -5.44 -7.87 -20.54
C LYS A 92 -4.04 -8.46 -20.45
N PHE A 93 -3.21 -7.97 -19.53
CA PHE A 93 -1.85 -8.47 -19.35
C PHE A 93 -1.80 -9.95 -18.97
N THR A 94 -2.74 -10.43 -18.16
CA THR A 94 -2.84 -11.85 -17.76
C THR A 94 -3.23 -12.75 -18.93
N LYS A 95 -3.92 -12.21 -19.93
CA LYS A 95 -4.32 -12.92 -21.15
C LYS A 95 -3.24 -12.87 -22.24
N GLU A 96 -2.43 -11.81 -22.26
CA GLU A 96 -1.41 -11.58 -23.29
C GLU A 96 -0.04 -12.19 -22.94
N ILE A 97 0.28 -12.36 -21.66
CA ILE A 97 1.57 -12.86 -21.17
C ILE A 97 1.43 -14.32 -20.72
N PRO A 98 2.42 -15.21 -20.98
CA PRO A 98 2.42 -16.58 -20.46
C PRO A 98 2.45 -16.58 -18.92
N ASN A 99 1.61 -17.42 -18.31
CA ASN A 99 1.33 -17.36 -16.88
C ASN A 99 2.26 -18.17 -15.97
N ASP A 100 3.14 -19.00 -16.54
CA ASP A 100 3.99 -19.93 -15.77
C ASP A 100 4.91 -19.18 -14.79
N ALA A 101 5.46 -18.05 -15.23
CA ALA A 101 6.30 -17.19 -14.39
C ALA A 101 5.53 -16.58 -13.20
N PHE A 102 4.24 -16.26 -13.36
CA PHE A 102 3.43 -15.72 -12.27
C PHE A 102 3.18 -16.77 -11.19
N ALA A 103 2.96 -18.02 -11.57
CA ALA A 103 2.83 -19.12 -10.60
C ALA A 103 4.13 -19.32 -9.82
N GLU A 104 5.27 -19.22 -10.49
CA GLU A 104 6.56 -19.35 -9.83
C GLU A 104 6.78 -18.25 -8.77
N VAL A 105 6.58 -16.99 -9.17
CA VAL A 105 6.80 -15.81 -8.32
C VAL A 105 5.77 -15.68 -7.19
N LEU A 106 4.48 -15.93 -7.48
CA LEU A 106 3.41 -15.69 -6.51
C LEU A 106 3.15 -16.89 -5.59
N VAL A 107 3.49 -18.10 -6.01
CA VAL A 107 3.18 -19.34 -5.28
C VAL A 107 4.43 -20.07 -4.83
N THR A 108 5.32 -20.46 -5.75
CA THR A 108 6.43 -21.36 -5.39
C THR A 108 7.58 -20.66 -4.65
N GLN A 109 7.95 -19.45 -5.07
CA GLN A 109 9.10 -18.69 -4.57
C GLN A 109 8.70 -17.30 -4.06
N SER A 110 7.52 -17.19 -3.45
CA SER A 110 6.96 -15.90 -3.02
C SER A 110 7.82 -15.14 -2.00
N TYR A 111 8.69 -15.83 -1.26
CA TYR A 111 9.56 -15.22 -0.27
C TYR A 111 10.88 -14.68 -0.85
N ASP A 112 11.27 -15.13 -2.04
CA ASP A 112 12.51 -14.69 -2.70
C ASP A 112 12.29 -13.38 -3.47
N PHE A 113 11.04 -13.05 -3.79
CA PHE A 113 10.63 -11.83 -4.47
C PHE A 113 9.96 -10.83 -3.50
N PRO A 114 10.74 -10.05 -2.71
CA PRO A 114 10.16 -9.06 -1.81
C PRO A 114 9.47 -7.95 -2.60
N LYS A 115 8.39 -7.39 -2.03
CA LYS A 115 7.74 -6.22 -2.61
C LYS A 115 8.73 -5.06 -2.78
N THR A 116 8.56 -4.29 -3.86
CA THR A 116 9.41 -3.13 -4.16
C THR A 116 9.40 -2.12 -3.01
N GLU A 117 10.57 -1.57 -2.67
CA GLU A 117 10.72 -0.69 -1.51
C GLU A 117 9.81 0.55 -1.59
N LYS A 118 9.68 1.14 -2.78
CA LYS A 118 8.83 2.32 -3.01
C LYS A 118 7.35 2.04 -2.77
N GLY A 119 6.84 0.91 -3.28
CA GLY A 119 5.47 0.47 -3.03
C GLY A 119 5.24 0.13 -1.57
N ARG A 120 6.22 -0.54 -0.94
CA ARG A 120 6.18 -0.85 0.49
C ARG A 120 6.17 0.40 1.36
N ALA A 121 6.96 1.43 1.04
CA ALA A 121 6.99 2.69 1.76
C ALA A 121 5.63 3.41 1.71
N PHE A 122 4.96 3.39 0.55
CA PHE A 122 3.60 3.92 0.42
C PHE A 122 2.59 3.12 1.25
N LEU A 123 2.61 1.79 1.18
CA LEU A 123 1.67 0.97 1.97
C LEU A 123 1.94 1.09 3.49
N ARG A 124 3.21 1.21 3.89
CA ARG A 124 3.62 1.42 5.28
C ARG A 124 3.14 2.77 5.82
N SER A 125 3.07 3.80 4.98
CA SER A 125 2.54 5.10 5.41
C SER A 125 1.05 5.05 5.72
N VAL A 126 0.29 4.19 5.04
CA VAL A 126 -1.15 4.02 5.24
C VAL A 126 -1.46 3.00 6.33
N ILE A 127 -1.03 1.75 6.16
CA ILE A 127 -1.45 0.59 6.97
C ILE A 127 -0.43 0.28 8.07
N GLY A 128 0.82 0.72 7.93
CA GLY A 128 1.93 0.33 8.82
C GLY A 128 2.49 -1.05 8.47
N ASP A 129 3.18 -1.67 9.42
CA ASP A 129 3.80 -3.01 9.27
C ASP A 129 2.81 -4.15 9.50
N GLY A 130 1.67 -4.07 8.80
CA GLY A 130 0.66 -5.11 8.80
C GLY A 130 1.01 -6.27 7.86
N LEU A 131 0.13 -7.28 7.84
CA LEU A 131 0.31 -8.50 7.04
C LEU A 131 0.55 -8.25 5.55
N VAL A 132 -0.03 -7.20 5.00
CA VAL A 132 0.15 -6.83 3.59
C VAL A 132 1.56 -6.29 3.31
N VAL A 133 2.19 -5.64 4.28
CA VAL A 133 3.43 -4.85 4.10
C VAL A 133 4.66 -5.56 4.66
N ALA A 134 4.48 -6.35 5.71
CA ALA A 134 5.55 -7.12 6.33
C ALA A 134 6.22 -8.06 5.31
N GLU A 135 7.51 -8.29 5.47
CA GLU A 135 8.32 -9.20 4.64
C GLU A 135 9.16 -10.14 5.51
N GLY A 136 9.65 -11.22 4.92
CA GLY A 136 10.59 -12.15 5.57
C GLY A 136 10.03 -12.82 6.83
N ALA A 137 10.84 -12.89 7.89
CA ALA A 137 10.48 -13.58 9.13
C ALA A 137 9.25 -12.96 9.82
N GLN A 138 9.11 -11.63 9.80
CA GLN A 138 7.94 -10.95 10.37
C GLN A 138 6.65 -11.35 9.63
N HIS A 139 6.69 -11.36 8.30
CA HIS A 139 5.56 -11.84 7.50
C HIS A 139 5.26 -13.32 7.75
N LYS A 140 6.27 -14.19 7.98
CA LYS A 140 6.03 -15.62 8.29
C LYS A 140 5.38 -15.85 9.66
N LEU A 141 5.61 -14.96 10.61
CA LEU A 141 5.03 -15.06 11.96
C LEU A 141 3.59 -14.58 11.99
N GLN A 142 3.25 -13.49 11.30
CA GLN A 142 1.93 -12.86 11.37
C GLN A 142 0.75 -13.80 11.01
N PRO A 143 0.77 -14.57 9.89
CA PRO A 143 -0.27 -15.56 9.56
C PRO A 143 -0.38 -16.67 10.60
N LYS A 144 0.73 -17.15 11.16
CA LYS A 144 0.69 -18.22 12.17
C LYS A 144 -0.12 -17.80 13.40
N HIS A 145 -0.07 -16.51 13.74
CA HIS A 145 -0.83 -15.95 14.83
C HIS A 145 -2.26 -15.53 14.45
N SER A 146 -2.51 -15.12 13.19
CA SER A 146 -3.82 -14.62 12.77
C SER A 146 -4.77 -15.69 12.20
N LEU A 147 -4.27 -16.68 11.46
CA LEU A 147 -5.07 -17.73 10.81
C LEU A 147 -5.95 -18.57 11.75
N PRO A 148 -5.55 -18.88 13.00
CA PRO A 148 -6.41 -19.62 13.93
C PRO A 148 -7.76 -18.93 14.21
N SER A 149 -7.83 -17.60 14.12
CA SER A 149 -9.08 -16.84 14.26
C SER A 149 -9.97 -16.92 13.02
N PHE A 150 -9.42 -17.38 11.89
CA PHE A 150 -10.13 -17.64 10.64
C PHE A 150 -10.26 -19.14 10.35
N ALA A 151 -10.10 -20.00 11.36
CA ALA A 151 -10.32 -21.43 11.18
C ALA A 151 -11.81 -21.74 10.96
N PHE A 152 -12.08 -22.90 10.34
CA PHE A 152 -13.41 -23.28 9.86
C PHE A 152 -14.50 -23.22 10.94
N ARG A 153 -14.17 -23.61 12.17
CA ARG A 153 -15.10 -23.56 13.31
C ARG A 153 -15.56 -22.13 13.60
N GLN A 154 -14.61 -21.20 13.66
CA GLN A 154 -14.85 -19.79 13.93
C GLN A 154 -15.69 -19.15 12.83
N ILE A 155 -15.40 -19.49 11.57
CA ILE A 155 -16.19 -19.03 10.43
C ILE A 155 -17.65 -19.49 10.54
N LYS A 156 -17.89 -20.75 10.92
CA LYS A 156 -19.25 -21.28 11.13
C LYS A 156 -20.00 -20.57 12.25
N GLU A 157 -19.32 -20.20 13.33
CA GLU A 157 -19.92 -19.43 14.45
C GLU A 157 -20.40 -18.03 14.00
N LEU A 158 -19.82 -17.48 12.92
CA LEU A 158 -20.23 -16.19 12.34
C LEU A 158 -21.40 -16.30 11.35
N TYR A 159 -21.82 -17.50 10.93
CA TYR A 159 -22.89 -17.65 9.93
C TYR A 159 -24.24 -17.03 10.32
N PRO A 160 -24.73 -17.19 11.58
CA PRO A 160 -25.97 -16.53 11.99
C PRO A 160 -25.89 -15.00 11.88
N LEU A 161 -24.71 -14.43 12.14
CA LEU A 161 -24.48 -13.01 12.00
C LEU A 161 -24.55 -12.54 10.56
N PHE A 162 -23.88 -13.26 9.64
CA PHE A 162 -23.92 -12.93 8.22
C PHE A 162 -25.34 -13.04 7.66
N TRP A 163 -26.08 -14.06 8.06
CA TRP A 163 -27.48 -14.24 7.67
C TRP A 163 -28.34 -13.06 8.10
N THR A 164 -28.30 -12.68 9.38
CA THR A 164 -29.09 -11.55 9.89
C THR A 164 -28.74 -10.24 9.17
N LYS A 165 -27.46 -9.98 8.88
CA LYS A 165 -27.04 -8.78 8.15
C LYS A 165 -27.47 -8.80 6.68
N ALA A 166 -27.43 -9.95 6.02
CA ALA A 166 -27.94 -10.11 4.66
C ALA A 166 -29.45 -9.84 4.61
N VAL A 167 -30.22 -10.39 5.57
CA VAL A 167 -31.66 -10.12 5.71
C VAL A 167 -31.89 -8.62 5.92
N GLN A 168 -31.21 -7.97 6.88
CA GLN A 168 -31.32 -6.52 7.10
C GLN A 168 -31.05 -5.70 5.83
N MET A 169 -30.04 -6.07 5.03
CA MET A 169 -29.75 -5.42 3.75
C MET A 169 -30.91 -5.59 2.76
N THR A 170 -31.48 -6.79 2.63
CA THR A 170 -32.64 -7.02 1.74
C THR A 170 -33.86 -6.19 2.17
N HIS A 171 -34.12 -6.06 3.47
CA HIS A 171 -35.19 -5.20 3.98
C HIS A 171 -34.94 -3.71 3.69
N ALA A 172 -33.69 -3.25 3.82
CA ALA A 172 -33.34 -1.87 3.51
C ALA A 172 -33.53 -1.56 2.00
N ILE A 173 -33.16 -2.50 1.12
CA ILE A 173 -33.39 -2.38 -0.33
C ILE A 173 -34.89 -2.39 -0.63
N ASP A 174 -35.66 -3.30 -0.03
CA ASP A 174 -37.12 -3.38 -0.19
C ASP A 174 -37.79 -2.06 0.23
N LYS A 175 -37.37 -1.49 1.36
CA LYS A 175 -37.84 -0.18 1.84
C LYS A 175 -37.50 0.96 0.87
N GLN A 176 -36.30 0.98 0.29
CA GLN A 176 -35.90 2.00 -0.68
C GLN A 176 -36.63 1.87 -2.03
N VAL A 177 -36.86 0.64 -2.49
CA VAL A 177 -37.47 0.37 -3.80
C VAL A 177 -38.99 0.50 -3.76
N PHE A 178 -39.64 0.00 -2.70
CA PHE A 178 -41.10 -0.11 -2.65
C PHE A 178 -41.79 0.91 -1.73
N ASN A 179 -41.03 1.73 -1.00
CA ASN A 179 -41.54 2.77 -0.09
C ASN A 179 -42.61 2.24 0.90
N GLN A 180 -42.62 0.92 1.16
CA GLN A 180 -43.64 0.23 1.94
C GLN A 180 -43.01 -0.24 3.24
N GLN A 181 -43.49 0.32 4.36
CA GLN A 181 -43.02 0.00 5.70
C GLN A 181 -43.58 -1.37 6.13
N ARG A 182 -42.99 -2.47 5.66
CA ARG A 182 -43.31 -3.80 6.23
C ARG A 182 -42.68 -3.90 7.62
N LEU A 183 -43.52 -3.72 8.63
CA LEU A 183 -43.21 -3.92 10.04
C LEU A 183 -42.95 -5.42 10.29
N ILE A 184 -41.69 -5.83 10.27
CA ILE A 184 -41.28 -7.12 10.81
C ILE A 184 -40.15 -6.88 11.79
N GLY A 185 -40.46 -7.13 13.07
CA GLY A 185 -39.54 -7.45 14.17
C GLY A 185 -38.26 -6.63 14.27
N ASP A 186 -38.21 -5.73 15.25
CA ASP A 186 -37.05 -4.97 15.69
C ASP A 186 -35.94 -5.93 16.19
N SER A 187 -35.20 -6.53 15.25
CA SER A 187 -34.09 -7.42 15.55
C SER A 187 -32.87 -6.57 15.90
N LYS A 188 -32.47 -6.60 17.18
CA LYS A 188 -31.20 -6.02 17.61
C LYS A 188 -30.09 -6.52 16.69
N PRO A 189 -29.36 -5.62 16.02
CA PRO A 189 -28.42 -6.07 15.03
C PRO A 189 -27.24 -6.79 15.70
N PRO A 190 -26.85 -7.97 15.19
CA PRO A 190 -25.74 -8.70 15.76
C PRO A 190 -24.43 -7.99 15.48
N THR A 191 -23.65 -7.92 16.54
CA THR A 191 -22.34 -7.28 16.63
C THR A 191 -21.34 -7.96 15.69
N ALA A 192 -20.85 -7.26 14.66
CA ALA A 192 -19.96 -7.79 13.61
C ALA A 192 -18.71 -8.50 14.19
N GLY A 193 -17.94 -9.21 13.36
CA GLY A 193 -16.72 -9.93 13.80
C GLY A 193 -15.67 -9.10 14.57
N LEU A 194 -15.79 -7.76 14.51
CA LEU A 194 -15.02 -6.77 15.27
C LEU A 194 -15.55 -6.48 16.69
N GLY A 195 -16.71 -7.00 17.08
CA GLY A 195 -17.32 -6.70 18.38
C GLY A 195 -18.11 -5.39 18.43
N ARG A 196 -18.42 -4.77 17.28
CA ARG A 196 -19.31 -3.60 17.18
C ARG A 196 -20.21 -3.68 15.95
N ASP A 197 -21.43 -3.17 16.06
CA ASP A 197 -22.26 -2.88 14.88
C ASP A 197 -22.02 -1.42 14.42
N PHE A 198 -21.77 -1.24 13.13
CA PHE A 198 -21.51 0.06 12.51
C PHE A 198 -22.80 0.73 11.99
N ASN A 199 -23.95 0.06 12.13
CA ASN A 199 -25.27 0.47 11.65
C ASN A 199 -25.25 1.19 10.28
N SER A 200 -24.41 0.72 9.37
CA SER A 200 -24.10 1.43 8.12
C SER A 200 -25.30 1.50 7.16
N LEU A 201 -26.34 0.70 7.40
CA LEU A 201 -27.57 0.65 6.59
C LEU A 201 -28.56 1.75 6.96
N GLU A 202 -28.58 2.20 8.22
CA GLU A 202 -29.52 3.22 8.70
C GLU A 202 -28.83 4.56 8.93
N HIS A 203 -27.59 4.57 9.42
CA HIS A 203 -26.83 5.78 9.75
C HIS A 203 -25.38 5.64 9.27
N SER A 204 -25.10 6.10 8.06
CA SER A 204 -23.78 6.09 7.42
C SER A 204 -22.76 7.10 8.00
N GLU A 205 -23.08 7.72 9.13
CA GLU A 205 -22.30 8.79 9.79
C GLU A 205 -21.13 8.26 10.64
N ASP A 206 -20.93 6.94 10.71
CA ASP A 206 -19.88 6.36 11.53
C ASP A 206 -18.49 6.85 11.10
N LYS A 207 -17.81 7.52 12.03
CA LYS A 207 -16.51 8.18 11.79
C LYS A 207 -15.47 7.26 11.15
N ILE A 208 -15.48 5.97 11.46
CA ILE A 208 -14.55 4.97 10.89
C ILE A 208 -14.82 4.74 9.42
N VAL A 209 -16.09 4.62 9.04
CA VAL A 209 -16.49 4.37 7.64
C VAL A 209 -16.04 5.55 6.80
N ARG A 210 -16.24 6.78 7.28
CA ARG A 210 -15.74 8.00 6.65
C ARG A 210 -14.22 8.04 6.54
N LEU A 211 -13.49 7.74 7.62
CA LEU A 211 -12.02 7.70 7.60
C LEU A 211 -11.49 6.61 6.65
N TYR A 212 -12.14 5.45 6.62
CA TYR A 212 -11.78 4.35 5.73
C TYR A 212 -12.08 4.69 4.27
N GLU A 213 -13.22 5.31 4.00
CA GLU A 213 -13.59 5.80 2.67
C GLU A 213 -12.64 6.92 2.21
N GLU A 214 -12.23 7.84 3.09
CA GLU A 214 -11.23 8.86 2.78
C GLU A 214 -9.87 8.25 2.44
N LEU A 215 -9.45 7.19 3.14
CA LEU A 215 -8.17 6.49 2.86
C LEU A 215 -8.24 5.60 1.61
N THR A 216 -9.37 4.97 1.36
CA THR A 216 -9.56 4.00 0.26
C THR A 216 -9.98 4.70 -1.03
N SER A 217 -10.65 5.85 -0.94
CA SER A 217 -10.92 6.71 -2.07
C SER A 217 -9.59 7.31 -2.53
N LEU A 218 -9.11 6.84 -3.68
CA LEU A 218 -7.99 7.47 -4.36
C LEU A 218 -8.50 8.74 -5.03
N THR A 219 -8.79 9.75 -4.20
CA THR A 219 -8.95 11.12 -4.67
C THR A 219 -7.77 11.45 -5.59
N PRO A 220 -7.94 12.31 -6.61
CA PRO A 220 -6.87 12.64 -7.54
C PRO A 220 -5.59 13.11 -6.81
N GLN A 221 -5.74 13.71 -5.63
CA GLN A 221 -4.65 14.11 -4.75
C GLN A 221 -3.87 12.91 -4.18
N VAL A 222 -4.56 11.92 -3.60
CA VAL A 222 -3.94 10.69 -3.07
C VAL A 222 -3.32 9.86 -4.20
N ARG A 223 -3.96 9.82 -5.37
CA ARG A 223 -3.39 9.19 -6.57
C ARG A 223 -2.07 9.84 -6.99
N ASN A 224 -2.02 11.17 -7.05
CA ASN A 224 -0.80 11.89 -7.40
C ASN A 224 0.30 11.69 -6.35
N LEU A 225 -0.07 11.59 -5.07
CA LEU A 225 0.86 11.25 -4.00
C LEU A 225 1.41 9.83 -4.16
N ALA A 226 0.55 8.83 -4.40
CA ALA A 226 0.97 7.44 -4.63
C ALA A 226 1.91 7.32 -5.84
N MET A 227 1.60 8.04 -6.92
CA MET A 227 2.46 8.15 -8.11
C MET A 227 3.84 8.74 -7.76
N ALA A 228 3.88 9.82 -6.99
CA ALA A 228 5.14 10.44 -6.55
C ALA A 228 5.98 9.47 -5.71
N TYR A 229 5.35 8.66 -4.84
CA TYR A 229 6.05 7.62 -4.07
C TYR A 229 6.68 6.55 -4.97
N LEU A 230 5.95 6.08 -6.00
CA LEU A 230 6.44 5.04 -6.91
C LEU A 230 7.56 5.52 -7.84
N ILE A 231 7.52 6.79 -8.28
CA ILE A 231 8.51 7.33 -9.21
C ILE A 231 9.71 7.89 -8.45
N LEU A 232 9.48 8.88 -7.57
CA LEU A 232 10.51 9.70 -6.93
C LEU A 232 10.96 9.17 -5.56
N GLY A 233 10.18 8.27 -4.96
CA GLY A 233 10.43 7.75 -3.62
C GLY A 233 9.85 8.62 -2.51
N GLU A 234 9.86 8.07 -1.29
CA GLU A 234 9.14 8.63 -0.14
C GLU A 234 9.59 10.05 0.24
N ARG A 235 10.90 10.29 0.29
CA ARG A 235 11.46 11.57 0.77
C ARG A 235 11.07 12.73 -0.14
N VAL A 236 11.28 12.56 -1.44
CA VAL A 236 11.00 13.60 -2.44
C VAL A 236 9.48 13.81 -2.57
N ALA A 237 8.69 12.72 -2.54
CA ALA A 237 7.23 12.82 -2.62
C ALA A 237 6.62 13.64 -1.47
N LYS A 238 7.11 13.46 -0.24
CA LYS A 238 6.66 14.23 0.93
C LYS A 238 7.02 15.71 0.86
N VAL A 239 8.19 16.03 0.28
CA VAL A 239 8.62 17.44 0.08
C VAL A 239 7.82 18.11 -1.04
N LEU A 240 7.50 17.38 -2.12
CA LEU A 240 6.76 17.92 -3.25
C LEU A 240 5.27 18.16 -2.93
N LEU A 241 4.65 17.27 -2.16
CA LEU A 241 3.22 17.30 -1.84
C LEU A 241 2.98 17.28 -0.31
N PRO A 242 3.44 18.30 0.43
CA PRO A 242 3.42 18.27 1.89
C PRO A 242 2.01 18.29 2.47
N ARG A 243 1.07 19.03 1.85
CA ARG A 243 -0.32 19.14 2.31
C ARG A 243 -1.05 17.80 2.24
N THR A 244 -0.95 17.10 1.12
CA THR A 244 -1.61 15.81 0.91
C THR A 244 -0.99 14.74 1.80
N ALA A 245 0.34 14.72 1.93
CA ALA A 245 1.04 13.81 2.83
C ALA A 245 0.61 14.05 4.30
N TYR A 246 0.51 15.31 4.72
CA TYR A 246 0.04 15.66 6.06
C TYR A 246 -1.39 15.19 6.33
N ASN A 247 -2.32 15.45 5.39
CA ASN A 247 -3.70 15.02 5.51
C ASN A 247 -3.80 13.50 5.63
N GLN A 248 -3.08 12.75 4.78
CA GLN A 248 -3.06 11.30 4.84
C GLN A 248 -2.56 10.78 6.19
N ILE A 249 -1.43 11.33 6.69
CA ILE A 249 -0.88 10.96 7.99
C ILE A 249 -1.87 11.25 9.11
N ARG A 250 -2.55 12.40 9.08
CA ARG A 250 -3.56 12.79 10.07
C ARG A 250 -4.74 11.81 10.08
N THR A 251 -5.26 11.46 8.90
CA THR A 251 -6.40 10.53 8.75
C THR A 251 -6.02 9.13 9.26
N VAL A 252 -4.80 8.66 8.95
CA VAL A 252 -4.26 7.39 9.48
C VAL A 252 -4.12 7.44 11.01
N GLN A 253 -3.60 8.54 11.58
CA GLN A 253 -3.47 8.69 13.03
C GLN A 253 -4.83 8.67 13.73
N GLN A 254 -5.83 9.37 13.18
CA GLN A 254 -7.19 9.36 13.71
C GLN A 254 -7.79 7.97 13.68
N LEU A 255 -7.60 7.23 12.58
CA LEU A 255 -8.07 5.85 12.48
C LEU A 255 -7.37 4.95 13.51
N ARG A 256 -6.05 5.09 13.68
CA ARG A 256 -5.29 4.30 14.66
C ARG A 256 -5.75 4.55 16.09
N LEU A 257 -5.94 5.81 16.49
CA LEU A 257 -6.44 6.16 17.82
C LEU A 257 -7.82 5.54 18.06
N LEU A 258 -8.68 5.59 17.06
CA LEU A 258 -10.02 5.04 17.12
C LEU A 258 -9.99 3.51 17.24
N CYS A 259 -9.17 2.82 16.45
CA CYS A 259 -8.96 1.38 16.57
C CYS A 259 -8.35 0.98 17.92
N GLN A 260 -7.41 1.76 18.46
CA GLN A 260 -6.83 1.53 19.78
C GLN A 260 -7.89 1.59 20.87
N ASN A 261 -8.75 2.61 20.85
CA ASN A 261 -9.85 2.74 21.81
C ASN A 261 -10.77 1.51 21.76
N PHE A 262 -11.10 1.00 20.56
CA PHE A 262 -11.92 -0.20 20.44
C PHE A 262 -11.27 -1.46 20.95
N VAL A 263 -9.97 -1.64 20.71
CA VAL A 263 -9.25 -2.79 21.24
C VAL A 263 -9.26 -2.73 22.78
N GLN A 264 -9.10 -1.53 23.37
CA GLN A 264 -9.18 -1.36 24.82
C GLN A 264 -10.59 -1.64 25.36
N GLU A 265 -11.63 -1.07 24.76
CA GLU A 265 -13.02 -1.32 25.13
C GLU A 265 -13.35 -2.81 25.06
N ARG A 266 -12.94 -3.50 23.99
CA ARG A 266 -13.19 -4.94 23.84
C ARG A 266 -12.40 -5.77 24.85
N ARG A 267 -11.16 -5.38 25.18
CA ARG A 267 -10.39 -6.05 26.25
C ARG A 267 -11.13 -6.00 27.58
N VAL A 268 -11.70 -4.85 27.94
CA VAL A 268 -12.50 -4.70 29.18
C VAL A 268 -13.77 -5.55 29.11
N GLN A 269 -14.47 -5.57 27.98
CA GLN A 269 -15.67 -6.41 27.82
C GLN A 269 -15.35 -7.90 27.94
N ILE A 270 -14.27 -8.39 27.32
CA ILE A 270 -13.85 -9.79 27.42
C ILE A 270 -13.54 -10.16 28.87
N GLN A 271 -12.85 -9.31 29.61
CA GLN A 271 -12.60 -9.54 31.04
C GLN A 271 -13.92 -9.64 31.83
N SER A 272 -14.90 -8.78 31.54
CA SER A 272 -16.21 -8.84 32.18
C SER A 272 -17.04 -10.07 31.80
N GLU A 273 -16.94 -10.54 30.55
CA GLU A 273 -17.60 -11.75 30.04
C GLU A 273 -16.97 -13.01 30.66
N GLU A 274 -15.65 -13.02 30.85
CA GLU A 274 -14.92 -14.12 31.52
C GLU A 274 -15.29 -14.24 33.00
N VAL A 275 -15.45 -13.11 33.72
CA VAL A 275 -15.95 -13.13 35.11
C VAL A 275 -17.37 -13.67 35.19
N LYS A 276 -18.19 -13.50 34.14
CA LYS A 276 -19.58 -14.00 34.07
C LYS A 276 -19.69 -15.45 33.55
N GLY A 277 -18.59 -16.07 33.13
CA GLY A 277 -18.58 -17.42 32.56
C GLY A 277 -19.17 -17.52 31.15
N GLU A 278 -19.35 -16.38 30.46
CA GLU A 278 -19.87 -16.34 29.09
C GLU A 278 -18.75 -16.48 28.05
N LYS A 279 -18.98 -17.26 26.99
CA LYS A 279 -18.01 -17.40 25.90
C LYS A 279 -18.05 -16.15 25.03
N SER A 280 -16.96 -15.39 25.04
CA SER A 280 -16.79 -14.25 24.13
C SER A 280 -16.68 -14.74 22.68
N VAL A 281 -17.75 -14.55 21.90
CA VAL A 281 -17.80 -14.90 20.48
C VAL A 281 -17.27 -13.73 19.65
N GLY A 282 -16.40 -14.00 18.67
CA GLY A 282 -15.92 -13.01 17.70
C GLY A 282 -14.43 -13.13 17.36
N SER A 283 -14.11 -12.90 16.08
CA SER A 283 -12.74 -13.01 15.55
C SER A 283 -11.73 -12.11 16.29
N LEU A 284 -12.14 -10.89 16.66
CA LEU A 284 -11.30 -9.95 17.40
C LEU A 284 -11.07 -10.38 18.86
N ALA A 285 -12.05 -10.99 19.51
CA ALA A 285 -11.89 -11.51 20.87
C ALA A 285 -10.88 -12.66 20.90
N GLN A 286 -10.90 -13.53 19.89
CA GLN A 286 -9.93 -14.62 19.77
C GLN A 286 -8.53 -14.11 19.42
N LEU A 287 -8.40 -13.09 18.56
CA LEU A 287 -7.11 -12.45 18.28
C LEU A 287 -6.50 -11.76 19.51
N ILE A 288 -7.34 -11.15 20.35
CA ILE A 288 -6.92 -10.58 21.64
C ILE A 288 -6.44 -11.69 22.58
N LYS A 289 -7.21 -12.78 22.72
CA LYS A 289 -6.85 -13.94 23.56
C LYS A 289 -5.59 -14.66 23.08
N ALA A 290 -5.35 -14.70 21.78
CA ALA A 290 -4.16 -15.27 21.17
C ALA A 290 -2.89 -14.43 21.36
N GLY A 291 -2.98 -13.25 22.01
CA GLY A 291 -1.82 -12.43 22.32
C GLY A 291 -1.13 -11.82 21.09
N VAL A 292 -1.80 -11.76 19.94
CA VAL A 292 -1.21 -11.30 18.67
C VAL A 292 -0.82 -9.82 18.70
N PHE A 293 -1.45 -9.05 19.60
CA PHE A 293 -1.31 -7.59 19.68
C PHE A 293 -0.47 -7.08 20.86
N THR A 294 0.20 -7.95 21.63
CA THR A 294 0.90 -7.54 22.86
C THR A 294 2.35 -7.08 22.66
N SER A 295 2.96 -7.29 21.49
CA SER A 295 4.42 -7.14 21.34
C SER A 295 4.92 -6.16 20.27
N CYS A 296 4.06 -5.49 19.50
CA CYS A 296 4.52 -4.45 18.57
C CYS A 296 3.36 -3.52 18.15
N TRP A 297 3.11 -2.48 18.93
CA TRP A 297 2.45 -1.24 18.48
C TRP A 297 3.03 -0.07 19.26
#